data_AF-A0A0Z8KW96-F1
#
_entry.id   AF-A0A0Z8KW96-F1
#
_cell.length_a   1.000
_cell.length_b   1.000
_cell.length_c   1.000
_cell.angle_alpha   90.00
_cell.angle_beta   90.00
_cell.angle_gamma   90.00
#
_symmetry.space_group_name_H-M   'P 1'
#
loop_
_entity.id
_entity.type
_entity.pdbx_description
1 polymer ?
#
loop_
_entity_poly.entity_id
_entity_poly.type
_entity_poly.pdbx_seq_one_letter_code
_entity_poly.pdbx_strand_id
1 'polypeptide(L)'
;MTESAKTKLQQALIFILDKEDFERISVSKICKQAKVHRSTFYHYYDNQFDLLEDANQFLTQLFLTKFPSHNLSNINIEADLTGDAYLISYLQFVKDHQKIYQIYLHHELDFHHKEHFEHLLATIFTPRFHAQGIQNPVQIAYVSSFFLAGITQVVSKWVRNGCAESIEEMADIIQICISRKQS
;
A
#
# COMPACT_ATOMS: atom_id res chain seq x y z
N MET A 1 -8.03 -5.37 24.44
CA MET A 1 -6.61 -4.96 24.36
C MET A 1 -6.59 -3.46 24.16
N THR A 2 -5.87 -2.71 24.99
CA THR A 2 -5.72 -1.26 24.86
C THR A 2 -4.85 -0.96 23.65
N GLU A 3 -5.36 -0.17 22.71
CA GLU A 3 -4.63 0.24 21.53
C GLU A 3 -3.37 1.05 21.92
N SER A 4 -2.24 0.71 21.28
CA SER A 4 -0.95 1.34 21.57
C SER A 4 -0.98 2.83 21.24
N ALA A 5 -0.18 3.64 21.95
CA ALA A 5 -0.07 5.07 21.65
C ALA A 5 0.40 5.33 20.21
N LYS A 6 1.27 4.46 19.69
CA LYS A 6 1.73 4.46 18.30
C LYS A 6 0.55 4.31 17.31
N THR A 7 -0.29 3.30 17.52
CA THR A 7 -1.48 3.04 16.68
C THR A 7 -2.48 4.20 16.72
N LYS A 8 -2.69 4.81 17.90
CA LYS A 8 -3.56 5.99 18.01
C LYS A 8 -3.05 7.18 17.21
N LEU A 9 -1.73 7.39 17.17
CA LEU A 9 -1.10 8.44 16.37
C LEU A 9 -1.29 8.20 14.87
N GLN A 10 -1.06 6.96 14.40
CA GLN A 10 -1.27 6.56 13.00
C GLN A 10 -2.72 6.78 12.56
N GLN A 11 -3.69 6.27 13.33
CA GLN A 11 -5.11 6.46 13.04
C GLN A 11 -5.54 7.93 13.09
N ALA A 12 -5.00 8.71 14.03
CA ALA A 12 -5.29 10.12 14.12
C ALA A 12 -4.80 10.87 12.88
N LEU A 13 -3.60 10.56 12.38
CA LEU A 13 -3.10 11.15 11.14
C LEU A 13 -4.01 10.79 9.96
N ILE A 14 -4.32 9.50 9.76
CA ILE A 14 -5.22 9.03 8.69
C ILE A 14 -6.57 9.77 8.73
N PHE A 15 -7.17 9.88 9.92
CA PHE A 15 -8.45 10.58 10.10
C PHE A 15 -8.40 12.08 9.80
N ILE A 16 -7.28 12.75 10.11
CA ILE A 16 -7.12 14.18 9.82
C ILE A 16 -6.91 14.38 8.32
N LEU A 17 -6.13 13.50 7.68
CA LEU A 17 -5.86 13.51 6.25
C LEU A 17 -7.15 13.46 5.43
N ASP A 18 -8.17 12.73 5.87
CA ASP A 18 -9.50 12.73 5.25
C ASP A 18 -10.13 14.14 5.14
N LYS A 19 -9.66 15.12 5.91
CA LYS A 19 -10.31 16.43 6.07
C LYS A 19 -9.48 17.61 5.57
N GLU A 20 -8.17 17.49 5.51
CA GLU A 20 -7.28 18.61 5.15
C GLU A 20 -5.94 18.14 4.59
N ASP A 21 -5.24 19.06 3.92
CA ASP A 21 -3.94 18.81 3.30
C ASP A 21 -2.83 18.63 4.34
N PHE A 22 -1.88 17.74 4.05
CA PHE A 22 -0.84 17.31 4.98
C PHE A 22 0.05 18.46 5.48
N GLU A 23 0.35 19.43 4.63
CA GLU A 23 1.16 20.62 4.93
C GLU A 23 0.53 21.50 6.01
N ARG A 24 -0.79 21.36 6.24
CA ARG A 24 -1.54 22.11 7.26
C ARG A 24 -1.69 21.35 8.56
N ILE A 25 -1.34 20.07 8.57
CA ILE A 25 -1.38 19.23 9.77
C ILE A 25 -0.17 19.58 10.63
N SER A 26 -0.37 19.67 11.95
CA SER A 26 0.71 19.89 12.91
C SER A 26 0.74 18.77 13.95
N VAL A 27 1.91 18.52 14.53
CA VAL A 27 2.09 17.57 15.65
C VAL A 27 1.07 17.81 16.77
N SER A 28 0.77 19.07 17.09
CA SER A 28 -0.20 19.40 18.14
C SER A 28 -1.62 18.95 17.79
N LYS A 29 -2.01 19.06 16.51
CA LYS A 29 -3.33 18.63 16.04
C LYS A 29 -3.46 17.11 16.06
N ILE A 30 -2.41 16.41 15.62
CA ILE A 30 -2.33 14.94 15.66
C ILE A 30 -2.45 14.44 17.10
N CYS A 31 -1.65 14.99 18.03
CA CYS A 31 -1.69 14.60 19.45
C CYS A 31 -3.08 14.81 20.06
N LYS A 32 -3.73 15.94 19.74
CA LYS A 32 -5.09 16.25 20.20
C LYS A 32 -6.11 15.23 19.70
N GLN A 33 -6.04 14.86 18.43
CA GLN A 33 -6.93 13.87 17.82
C GLN A 33 -6.69 12.46 18.41
N ALA A 34 -5.43 12.06 18.58
CA ALA A 34 -5.02 10.78 19.15
C ALA A 34 -5.27 10.68 20.67
N LYS A 35 -5.57 11.80 21.34
CA LYS A 35 -5.70 11.91 22.80
C LYS A 35 -4.42 11.44 23.52
N VAL A 36 -3.27 11.88 23.02
CA VAL A 36 -1.94 11.61 23.62
C VAL A 36 -1.19 12.92 23.89
N HIS A 37 -0.20 12.87 24.79
CA HIS A 37 0.67 14.01 25.04
C HIS A 37 1.71 14.18 23.93
N ARG A 38 2.21 15.42 23.73
CA ARG A 38 3.27 15.70 22.75
C ARG A 38 4.57 14.92 23.05
N SER A 39 4.89 14.71 24.32
CA SER A 39 6.04 13.88 24.71
C SER A 39 5.91 12.44 24.22
N THR A 40 4.68 11.92 24.13
CA THR A 40 4.43 10.59 23.56
C THR A 40 4.64 10.58 22.04
N PHE A 41 4.29 11.65 21.33
CA PHE A 41 4.60 11.76 19.90
C PHE A 41 6.12 11.72 19.67
N TYR A 42 6.86 12.60 20.36
CA TYR A 42 8.31 12.72 20.19
C TYR A 42 9.10 11.53 20.75
N HIS A 43 8.43 10.59 21.43
CA HIS A 43 9.03 9.30 21.77
C HIS A 43 9.11 8.35 20.55
N TYR A 44 8.19 8.49 19.61
CA TYR A 44 8.10 7.61 18.43
C TYR A 44 8.58 8.28 17.13
N TYR A 45 8.43 9.60 17.02
CA TYR A 45 8.63 10.33 15.76
C TYR A 45 9.28 11.69 16.01
N ASP A 46 10.26 12.07 15.20
CA ASP A 46 10.88 13.39 15.27
C ASP A 46 9.96 14.46 14.66
N ASN A 47 9.23 14.08 13.62
CA ASN A 47 8.32 14.97 12.91
C ASN A 47 7.11 14.22 12.29
N GLN A 48 6.21 14.95 11.63
CA GLN A 48 4.98 14.38 11.06
C GLN A 48 5.20 13.55 9.80
N PHE A 49 6.32 13.69 9.09
CA PHE A 49 6.70 12.86 7.96
C PHE A 49 7.11 11.46 8.44
N ASP A 50 7.82 11.34 9.56
CA ASP A 50 8.16 10.01 10.12
C ASP A 50 6.90 9.24 10.52
N LEU A 51 5.91 9.94 11.11
CA LEU A 51 4.60 9.36 11.39
C LEU A 51 3.84 9.00 10.12
N LEU A 52 3.94 9.83 9.08
CA LEU A 52 3.33 9.55 7.79
C LEU A 52 3.87 8.21 7.28
N GLU A 53 5.19 8.07 7.12
CA GLU A 53 5.84 6.84 6.66
C GLU A 53 5.36 5.58 7.40
N ASP A 54 5.36 5.65 8.73
CA ASP A 54 4.92 4.54 9.56
C ASP A 54 3.40 4.29 9.48
N ALA A 55 2.60 5.33 9.19
CA ALA A 55 1.19 5.17 8.86
C ALA A 55 0.97 4.46 7.51
N ASN A 56 1.87 4.55 6.52
CA ASN A 56 1.81 3.69 5.32
C ASN A 56 1.85 2.22 5.69
N GLN A 57 2.83 1.86 6.53
CA GLN A 57 3.07 0.48 6.90
C GLN A 57 1.87 -0.05 7.67
N PHE A 58 1.27 0.81 8.50
CA PHE A 58 0.00 0.52 9.16
C PHE A 58 -1.15 0.30 8.18
N LEU A 59 -1.26 1.04 7.06
CA LEU A 59 -2.27 0.80 6.04
C LEU A 59 -2.13 -0.55 5.37
N THR A 60 -0.90 -0.99 5.08
CA THR A 60 -0.65 -2.34 4.58
C THR A 60 -1.16 -3.38 5.59
N GLN A 61 -0.86 -3.22 6.87
CA GLN A 61 -1.36 -4.14 7.92
C GLN A 61 -2.89 -4.08 8.05
N LEU A 62 -3.48 -2.89 7.93
CA LEU A 62 -4.93 -2.69 7.99
C LEU A 62 -5.63 -3.39 6.80
N PHE A 63 -5.06 -3.31 5.61
CA PHE A 63 -5.54 -4.04 4.43
C PHE A 63 -5.54 -5.55 4.70
N LEU A 64 -4.41 -6.11 5.15
CA LEU A 64 -4.30 -7.55 5.45
C LEU A 64 -5.24 -8.00 6.59
N THR A 65 -5.56 -7.11 7.52
CA THR A 65 -6.51 -7.38 8.61
C THR A 65 -7.95 -7.33 8.11
N LYS A 66 -8.29 -6.35 7.26
CA LYS A 66 -9.63 -6.18 6.65
C LYS A 66 -9.94 -7.31 5.67
N PHE A 67 -8.93 -7.79 4.96
CA PHE A 67 -9.03 -8.87 3.98
C PHE A 67 -8.08 -10.02 4.34
N PRO A 68 -8.40 -10.82 5.37
CA PRO A 68 -7.52 -11.89 5.84
C PRO A 68 -7.30 -12.99 4.79
N SER A 69 -8.23 -13.17 3.85
CA SER A 69 -8.09 -14.03 2.67
C SER A 69 -7.00 -13.56 1.69
N HIS A 70 -6.48 -12.34 1.87
CA HIS A 70 -5.36 -11.78 1.11
C HIS A 70 -4.07 -11.69 1.95
N ASN A 71 -4.05 -12.28 3.15
CA ASN A 71 -2.86 -12.33 4.00
C ASN A 71 -1.82 -13.32 3.45
N LEU A 72 -0.80 -12.77 2.80
CA LEU A 72 0.30 -13.49 2.13
C LEU A 72 1.13 -14.39 3.05
N SER A 73 1.07 -14.20 4.37
CA SER A 73 1.80 -15.05 5.33
C SER A 73 1.14 -16.43 5.56
N ASN A 74 -0.12 -16.61 5.17
CA ASN A 74 -0.86 -17.87 5.31
C ASN A 74 -1.33 -18.47 3.98
N ILE A 75 -0.91 -17.90 2.83
CA ILE A 75 -1.44 -18.32 1.54
C ILE A 75 -0.49 -19.33 0.90
N ASN A 76 -1.06 -20.51 0.62
CA ASN A 76 -0.59 -21.44 -0.41
C ASN A 76 -0.15 -20.70 -1.67
N ILE A 77 0.60 -21.36 -2.53
CA ILE A 77 1.18 -20.91 -3.80
C ILE A 77 0.17 -20.26 -4.81
N GLU A 78 -1.10 -20.10 -4.43
CA GLU A 78 -2.26 -19.65 -5.21
C GLU A 78 -2.69 -18.19 -4.98
N ALA A 79 -1.96 -17.35 -4.22
CA ALA A 79 -2.31 -15.92 -4.10
C ALA A 79 -2.25 -15.24 -5.47
N ASP A 80 -3.42 -15.02 -6.08
CA ASP A 80 -3.54 -14.29 -7.33
C ASP A 80 -3.65 -12.80 -7.05
N LEU A 81 -2.49 -12.15 -6.89
CA LEU A 81 -2.36 -10.68 -6.80
C LEU A 81 -2.97 -9.96 -8.02
N THR A 82 -3.28 -10.71 -9.07
CA THR A 82 -3.81 -10.23 -10.34
C THR A 82 -5.24 -10.70 -10.58
N GLY A 83 -5.82 -11.46 -9.66
CA GLY A 83 -7.19 -11.97 -9.76
C GLY A 83 -8.20 -10.93 -9.30
N ASP A 84 -9.39 -10.96 -9.89
CA ASP A 84 -10.48 -9.99 -9.69
C ASP A 84 -10.73 -9.71 -8.20
N ALA A 85 -10.88 -10.76 -7.39
CA ALA A 85 -11.20 -10.60 -5.97
C ALA A 85 -10.15 -9.79 -5.19
N TYR A 86 -8.86 -9.99 -5.50
CA TYR A 86 -7.77 -9.22 -4.89
C TYR A 86 -7.75 -7.79 -5.42
N LEU A 87 -7.81 -7.62 -6.75
CA LEU A 87 -7.76 -6.29 -7.38
C LEU A 87 -8.91 -5.40 -6.93
N ILE A 88 -10.13 -5.93 -6.89
CA ILE A 88 -11.31 -5.19 -6.42
C ILE A 88 -11.14 -4.75 -4.96
N SER A 89 -10.70 -5.67 -4.08
CA SER A 89 -10.49 -5.36 -2.65
C SER A 89 -9.38 -4.33 -2.45
N TYR A 90 -8.27 -4.47 -3.19
CA TYR A 90 -7.13 -3.55 -3.14
C TYR A 90 -7.51 -2.16 -3.66
N LEU A 91 -8.15 -2.06 -4.82
CA LEU A 91 -8.58 -0.80 -5.42
C LEU A 91 -9.64 -0.10 -4.56
N GLN A 92 -10.58 -0.85 -3.97
CA GLN A 92 -11.52 -0.29 -2.99
C GLN A 92 -10.78 0.30 -1.79
N PHE A 93 -9.79 -0.40 -1.25
CA PHE A 93 -9.00 0.08 -0.12
C PHE A 93 -8.19 1.34 -0.48
N VAL A 94 -7.59 1.37 -1.68
CA VAL A 94 -6.91 2.58 -2.20
C VAL A 94 -7.89 3.74 -2.31
N LYS A 95 -9.10 3.53 -2.82
CA LYS A 95 -10.13 4.58 -2.94
C LYS A 95 -10.61 5.08 -1.58
N ASP A 96 -10.87 4.16 -0.63
CA ASP A 96 -11.28 4.47 0.74
C ASP A 96 -10.23 5.35 1.46
N HIS A 97 -8.96 5.25 1.06
CA HIS A 97 -7.84 5.94 1.69
C HIS A 97 -7.07 6.85 0.71
N GLN A 98 -7.71 7.29 -0.37
CA GLN A 98 -7.00 7.93 -1.50
C GLN A 98 -6.12 9.13 -1.12
N LYS A 99 -6.49 9.90 -0.10
CA LYS A 99 -5.74 11.11 0.28
C LYS A 99 -4.34 10.79 0.80
N ILE A 100 -4.21 9.73 1.59
CA ILE A 100 -2.88 9.34 2.04
C ILE A 100 -2.05 8.85 0.85
N TYR A 101 -2.64 8.05 -0.05
CA TYR A 101 -1.97 7.60 -1.26
C TYR A 101 -1.56 8.79 -2.16
N GLN A 102 -2.37 9.84 -2.29
CA GLN A 102 -1.99 11.07 -3.00
C GLN A 102 -0.74 11.71 -2.40
N ILE A 103 -0.67 11.82 -1.08
CA ILE A 103 0.48 12.39 -0.39
C ILE A 103 1.72 11.51 -0.61
N TYR A 104 1.58 10.19 -0.50
CA TYR A 104 2.66 9.25 -0.85
C TYR A 104 3.20 9.50 -2.26
N LEU A 105 2.31 9.73 -3.24
CA LEU A 105 2.71 9.98 -4.63
C LEU A 105 3.42 11.33 -4.83
N HIS A 106 3.17 12.31 -3.96
CA HIS A 106 3.86 13.60 -3.99
C HIS A 106 5.23 13.56 -3.28
N HIS A 107 5.44 12.57 -2.42
CA HIS A 107 6.66 12.36 -1.64
C HIS A 107 7.42 11.06 -2.03
N GLU A 108 7.26 10.57 -3.28
CA GLU A 108 7.79 9.28 -3.78
C GLU A 108 9.29 9.01 -3.50
N LEU A 109 10.10 10.03 -3.28
CA LEU A 109 11.54 9.89 -3.02
C LEU A 109 11.88 9.44 -1.59
N ASP A 110 10.92 9.51 -0.66
CA ASP A 110 11.16 9.29 0.78
C ASP A 110 10.78 7.87 1.26
N PHE A 111 10.25 7.02 0.37
CA PHE A 111 9.76 5.70 0.76
C PHE A 111 10.68 4.58 0.27
N HIS A 112 10.95 3.60 1.14
CA HIS A 112 11.79 2.42 0.90
C HIS A 112 11.20 1.44 -0.15
N HIS A 113 10.81 1.93 -1.33
CA HIS A 113 10.20 1.16 -2.43
C HIS A 113 11.06 -0.02 -2.87
N LYS A 114 12.39 0.11 -2.77
CA LYS A 114 13.34 -0.96 -3.10
C LYS A 114 13.21 -2.15 -2.14
N GLU A 115 13.19 -1.90 -0.85
CA GLU A 115 13.08 -2.96 0.17
C GLU A 115 11.73 -3.66 0.09
N HIS A 116 10.65 -2.90 -0.16
CA HIS A 116 9.33 -3.47 -0.39
C HIS A 116 9.30 -4.36 -1.64
N PHE A 117 9.92 -3.93 -2.74
CA PHE A 117 10.05 -4.75 -3.95
C PHE A 117 10.83 -6.04 -3.69
N GLU A 118 12.00 -5.95 -3.03
CA GLU A 118 12.82 -7.12 -2.69
C GLU A 118 12.05 -8.11 -1.82
N HIS A 119 11.26 -7.61 -0.87
CA HIS A 119 10.39 -8.44 -0.04
C HIS A 119 9.33 -9.17 -0.89
N LEU A 120 8.57 -8.46 -1.72
CA LEU A 120 7.56 -9.07 -2.60
C LEU A 120 8.18 -10.08 -3.58
N LEU A 121 9.37 -9.76 -4.10
CA LEU A 121 10.12 -10.64 -4.99
C LEU A 121 10.44 -11.97 -4.32
N ALA A 122 10.93 -11.92 -3.08
CA ALA A 122 11.31 -13.11 -2.31
C ALA A 122 10.10 -13.91 -1.81
N THR A 123 9.05 -13.24 -1.33
CA THR A 123 7.94 -13.90 -0.63
C THR A 123 6.77 -14.29 -1.53
N ILE A 124 6.60 -13.64 -2.68
CA ILE A 124 5.44 -13.88 -3.56
C ILE A 124 5.87 -14.30 -4.96
N PHE A 125 6.64 -13.45 -5.65
CA PHE A 125 6.93 -13.67 -7.06
C PHE A 125 7.80 -14.90 -7.29
N THR A 126 8.92 -15.03 -6.56
CA THR A 126 9.86 -16.15 -6.74
C THR A 126 9.20 -17.52 -6.51
N PRO A 127 8.50 -17.77 -5.38
CA PRO A 127 7.80 -19.04 -5.18
C PRO A 127 6.76 -19.35 -6.27
N ARG A 128 6.00 -18.33 -6.71
CA ARG A 128 4.98 -18.50 -7.76
C ARG A 128 5.58 -18.85 -9.10
N PHE A 129 6.61 -18.12 -9.54
CA PHE A 129 7.30 -18.42 -10.80
C PHE A 129 7.96 -19.80 -10.77
N HIS A 130 8.55 -20.20 -9.64
CA HIS A 130 9.10 -21.54 -9.46
C HIS A 130 8.02 -22.62 -9.60
N ALA A 131 6.83 -22.41 -9.03
CA ALA A 131 5.70 -23.33 -9.16
C ALA A 131 5.17 -23.44 -10.60
N GLN A 132 5.37 -22.41 -11.42
CA GLN A 132 5.07 -22.41 -12.85
C GLN A 132 6.23 -22.95 -13.72
N GLY A 133 7.30 -23.45 -13.10
CA GLY A 133 8.47 -24.02 -13.79
C GLY A 133 9.50 -22.98 -14.27
N ILE A 134 9.31 -21.69 -13.98
CA ILE A 134 10.28 -20.64 -14.30
C ILE A 134 11.30 -20.56 -13.16
N GLN A 135 12.56 -20.92 -13.43
CA GLN A 135 13.62 -21.01 -12.42
C GLN A 135 14.73 -19.95 -12.60
N ASN A 136 14.72 -19.18 -13.69
CA ASN A 136 15.76 -18.20 -13.97
C ASN A 136 15.55 -16.94 -13.10
N PRO A 137 16.43 -16.65 -12.12
CA PRO A 137 16.25 -15.52 -11.20
C PRO A 137 16.29 -14.16 -11.90
N VAL A 138 17.05 -14.03 -12.99
CA VAL A 138 17.09 -12.80 -13.79
C VAL A 138 15.74 -12.60 -14.45
N GLN A 139 15.18 -13.64 -15.09
CA GLN A 139 13.86 -13.55 -15.70
C GLN A 139 12.79 -13.17 -14.67
N ILE A 140 12.79 -13.81 -13.50
CA ILE A 140 11.85 -13.54 -12.41
C ILE A 140 11.97 -12.09 -11.96
N ALA A 141 13.18 -11.59 -11.71
CA ALA A 141 13.40 -10.22 -11.26
C ALA A 141 12.87 -9.20 -12.27
N TYR A 142 13.25 -9.30 -13.55
CA TYR A 142 12.84 -8.32 -14.56
C TYR A 142 11.34 -8.36 -14.86
N VAL A 143 10.75 -9.55 -14.93
CA VAL A 143 9.31 -9.72 -15.15
C VAL A 143 8.52 -9.16 -13.97
N SER A 144 8.94 -9.47 -12.73
CA SER A 144 8.30 -8.94 -11.51
C SER A 144 8.41 -7.41 -11.42
N SER A 145 9.59 -6.85 -11.76
CA SER A 145 9.80 -5.40 -11.83
C SER A 145 8.86 -4.74 -12.83
N PHE A 146 8.72 -5.31 -14.04
CA PHE A 146 7.82 -4.77 -15.06
C PHE A 146 6.36 -4.80 -14.59
N PHE A 147 5.90 -5.93 -14.02
CA PHE A 147 4.53 -6.05 -13.54
C PHE A 147 4.23 -5.08 -12.40
N LEU A 148 5.10 -5.03 -11.36
CA LEU A 148 4.86 -4.14 -10.23
C LEU A 148 4.92 -2.67 -10.65
N ALA A 149 5.86 -2.29 -11.51
CA ALA A 149 5.95 -0.93 -12.03
C ALA A 149 4.70 -0.55 -12.84
N GLY A 150 4.21 -1.46 -13.69
CA GLY A 150 2.98 -1.25 -14.47
C GLY A 150 1.75 -1.04 -13.59
N ILE A 151 1.51 -1.94 -12.63
CA ILE A 151 0.38 -1.83 -11.68
C ILE A 151 0.50 -0.55 -10.87
N THR A 152 1.69 -0.27 -10.31
CA THR A 152 1.94 0.96 -9.54
C THR A 152 1.61 2.18 -10.37
N GLN A 153 2.08 2.26 -11.63
CA GLN A 153 1.84 3.42 -12.48
C GLN A 153 0.35 3.63 -12.82
N VAL A 154 -0.40 2.56 -13.04
CA VAL A 154 -1.85 2.61 -13.29
C VAL A 154 -2.59 3.13 -12.06
N VAL A 155 -2.30 2.58 -10.88
CA VAL A 155 -2.90 2.99 -9.61
C VAL A 155 -2.51 4.42 -9.26
N SER A 156 -1.25 4.80 -9.41
CA SER A 156 -0.77 6.16 -9.17
C SER A 156 -1.51 7.19 -10.04
N LYS A 157 -1.73 6.87 -11.33
CA LYS A 157 -2.48 7.74 -12.23
C LYS A 157 -3.94 7.90 -11.78
N TRP A 158 -4.58 6.80 -11.40
CA TRP A 158 -5.97 6.81 -10.89
C TRP A 158 -6.11 7.64 -9.62
N VAL A 159 -5.18 7.47 -8.68
CA VAL A 159 -5.13 8.23 -7.41
C VAL A 159 -4.91 9.73 -7.66
N ARG A 160 -4.00 10.11 -8.58
CA ARG A 160 -3.78 11.51 -8.97
C ARG A 160 -5.02 12.14 -9.61
N ASN A 161 -5.86 11.34 -10.26
CA ASN A 161 -7.14 11.76 -10.82
C ASN A 161 -8.29 11.74 -9.79
N GLY A 162 -8.02 11.51 -8.50
CA GLY A 162 -9.03 11.47 -7.45
C GLY A 162 -9.90 10.20 -7.48
N CYS A 163 -9.34 9.09 -7.98
CA CYS A 163 -10.02 7.80 -8.11
C CYS A 163 -11.37 7.90 -8.84
N ALA A 164 -11.40 8.69 -9.92
CA ALA A 164 -12.61 9.07 -10.65
C ALA A 164 -13.24 7.89 -11.40
N GLU A 165 -12.43 7.08 -12.05
CA GLU A 165 -12.84 5.85 -12.73
C GLU A 165 -13.34 4.78 -11.74
N SER A 166 -14.16 3.86 -12.22
CA SER A 166 -14.72 2.78 -11.38
C SER A 166 -13.64 1.78 -10.96
N ILE A 167 -13.89 1.07 -9.86
CA ILE A 167 -12.96 0.04 -9.38
C ILE A 167 -12.86 -1.11 -10.39
N GLU A 168 -13.99 -1.47 -10.99
CA GLU A 168 -14.12 -2.49 -12.04
C GLU A 168 -13.34 -2.09 -13.29
N GLU A 169 -13.49 -0.84 -13.76
CA GLU A 169 -12.74 -0.32 -14.90
C GLU A 169 -11.22 -0.39 -14.66
N MET A 170 -10.78 -0.01 -13.45
CA MET A 170 -9.36 -0.06 -13.10
C MET A 170 -8.84 -1.50 -12.97
N ALA A 171 -9.65 -2.42 -12.45
CA ALA A 171 -9.30 -3.83 -12.38
C ALA A 171 -9.13 -4.42 -13.80
N ASP A 172 -10.06 -4.12 -14.71
CA ASP A 172 -9.99 -4.55 -16.11
C ASP A 172 -8.72 -4.02 -16.82
N ILE A 173 -8.38 -2.74 -16.62
CA ILE A 173 -7.15 -2.14 -17.17
C ILE A 173 -5.91 -2.87 -16.66
N ILE A 174 -5.83 -3.11 -15.35
CA ILE A 174 -4.69 -3.81 -14.73
C ILE A 174 -4.59 -5.23 -15.30
N GLN A 175 -5.72 -5.93 -15.44
CA GLN A 175 -5.76 -7.26 -16.03
C GLN A 175 -5.32 -7.27 -17.49
N ILE A 176 -5.70 -6.28 -18.32
CA ILE A 176 -5.22 -6.18 -19.71
C ILE A 176 -3.70 -6.06 -19.75
N CYS A 177 -3.10 -5.30 -18.83
CA CYS A 177 -1.65 -5.14 -18.75
C CYS A 177 -0.93 -6.45 -18.35
N ILE A 178 -1.61 -7.32 -17.60
CA ILE A 178 -1.05 -8.57 -17.06
C ILE A 178 -1.32 -9.76 -18.00
N SER A 179 -2.50 -9.80 -18.60
CA SER A 179 -3.02 -10.89 -19.42
C SER A 179 -2.69 -10.70 -20.91
N ARG A 180 -1.41 -10.50 -21.23
CA ARG A 180 -0.94 -11.02 -22.53
C ARG A 180 -0.76 -12.52 -22.37
N LYS A 181 -1.85 -13.26 -22.63
CA LYS A 181 -1.79 -14.68 -22.99
C LYS A 181 -0.61 -14.84 -23.96
N GLN A 182 0.38 -15.61 -23.56
CA GLN A 182 1.30 -16.22 -24.49
C GLN A 182 0.43 -16.97 -25.50
N SER A 183 0.40 -16.47 -26.73
CA SER A 183 -0.10 -17.21 -27.88
C SER A 183 0.77 -18.43 -28.11
#